data_AF-A0A1V5KWJ5-F1
#
_entry.id   AF-A0A1V5KWJ5-F1
#
_cell.length_a   1.000
_cell.length_b   1.000
_cell.length_c   1.000
_cell.angle_alpha   90.00
_cell.angle_beta   90.00
_cell.angle_gamma   90.00
#
_symmetry.space_group_name_H-M   'P 1'
#
loop_
_entity.id
_entity.type
_entity.pdbx_description
1 polymer ?
#
loop_
_entity_poly.entity_id
_entity_poly.type
_entity_poly.pdbx_seq_one_letter_code
_entity_poly.pdbx_strand_id
1 'polypeptide(L)'
;MELSCKISGQPQTYRTTFSFPEVDTDHPELERIWALKQIEELQAAEKLGFVDTKESASAILDIALNYQIVTDQTSMIVLDDQAFNRYGIERHNAARTATERQAQSIRNTTAPRSHVVDANQPAFPNSAPRLPSSGGGGGGAIDPLSLLALLGLPLIKRFRKSK
;
A
#
# COMPACT_ATOMS: atom_id res chain seq x y z
N MET A 1 10.68 -18.83 -1.15
CA MET A 1 11.24 -17.92 -0.13
C MET A 1 11.34 -18.67 1.19
N GLU A 2 12.40 -18.42 1.97
CA GLU A 2 12.58 -18.98 3.32
C GLU A 2 12.89 -17.86 4.30
N LEU A 3 12.21 -17.86 5.45
CA LEU A 3 12.43 -16.93 6.56
C LEU A 3 12.82 -17.74 7.80
N SER A 4 13.99 -17.46 8.36
CA SER A 4 14.48 -18.09 9.57
C SER A 4 14.65 -17.05 10.68
N CYS A 5 14.05 -17.29 11.84
CA CYS A 5 14.11 -16.40 13.00
C CYS A 5 14.18 -17.21 14.30
N LYS A 6 14.44 -16.55 15.44
CA LYS A 6 14.31 -17.16 16.77
C LYS A 6 13.16 -16.50 17.51
N ILE A 7 12.17 -17.29 17.92
CA ILE A 7 11.04 -16.82 18.74
C ILE A 7 11.21 -17.43 20.14
N SER A 8 11.37 -16.57 21.15
CA SER A 8 11.61 -17.00 22.54
C SER A 8 12.78 -17.99 22.68
N GLY A 9 13.84 -17.79 21.90
CA GLY A 9 15.05 -18.64 21.89
C GLY A 9 14.94 -19.90 21.03
N GLN A 10 13.75 -20.28 20.57
CA GLN A 10 13.56 -21.44 19.69
C GLN A 10 13.72 -21.03 18.22
N PRO A 11 14.56 -21.73 17.42
CA PRO A 11 14.68 -21.48 16.00
C PRO A 11 13.39 -21.88 15.27
N GLN A 12 12.90 -20.99 14.42
CA GLN A 12 11.68 -21.18 13.65
C GLN A 12 11.97 -20.83 12.19
N THR A 13 11.64 -21.75 11.29
CA THR A 13 11.81 -21.59 9.85
C THR A 13 10.46 -21.69 9.16
N TYR A 14 10.15 -20.69 8.33
CA TYR A 14 8.96 -20.63 7.50
C TYR A 14 9.36 -20.67 6.04
N ARG A 15 8.68 -21.47 5.25
CA ARG A 15 8.94 -21.60 3.81
C ARG A 15 7.63 -21.43 3.07
N THR A 16 7.67 -20.60 2.03
CA THR A 16 6.54 -20.43 1.12
C THR A 16 7.03 -20.35 -0.32
N THR A 17 6.18 -20.82 -1.23
CA THR A 17 6.41 -20.79 -2.67
C THR A 17 5.26 -20.07 -3.33
N PHE A 18 5.58 -19.13 -4.20
CA PHE A 18 4.61 -18.39 -4.97
C PHE A 18 5.21 -18.06 -6.33
N SER A 19 4.35 -17.89 -7.33
CA SER A 19 4.74 -17.52 -8.68
C SER A 19 4.45 -16.03 -8.89
N PHE A 20 5.44 -15.29 -9.39
CA PHE A 20 5.19 -13.96 -9.90
C PHE A 20 4.58 -14.04 -11.31
N PRO A 21 3.62 -13.16 -11.65
CA PRO A 21 3.23 -12.97 -13.03
C PRO A 21 4.41 -12.44 -13.85
N GLU A 22 4.42 -12.67 -15.16
CA GLU A 22 5.47 -12.16 -16.05
C GLU A 22 5.46 -10.62 -16.11
N VAL A 23 4.26 -10.03 -16.11
CA VAL A 23 4.05 -8.58 -16.04
C VAL A 23 2.85 -8.29 -15.15
N ASP A 24 3.00 -7.32 -14.25
CA ASP A 24 1.89 -6.78 -13.45
C ASP A 24 1.74 -5.29 -13.76
N THR A 25 0.57 -4.91 -14.29
CA THR A 25 0.23 -3.51 -14.62
C THR A 25 -0.79 -2.93 -13.65
N ASP A 26 -1.14 -3.67 -12.58
CA ASP A 26 -2.07 -3.20 -11.57
C ASP A 26 -1.45 -2.08 -10.74
N HIS A 27 -0.12 -1.95 -10.66
CA HIS A 27 0.59 -0.97 -9.85
C HIS A 27 1.83 -0.38 -10.54
N PRO A 28 1.67 0.33 -11.67
CA PRO A 28 2.80 0.87 -12.44
C PRO A 28 3.64 1.88 -11.64
N GLU A 29 3.07 2.50 -10.60
CA GLU A 29 3.79 3.43 -9.73
C GLU A 29 4.90 2.78 -8.89
N LEU A 30 4.84 1.46 -8.65
CA LEU A 30 5.84 0.74 -7.86
C LEU A 30 7.23 0.82 -8.47
N GLU A 31 7.33 0.84 -9.79
CA GLU A 31 8.58 1.01 -10.51
C GLU A 31 9.26 2.34 -10.18
N ARG A 32 8.47 3.43 -10.06
CA ARG A 32 9.03 4.75 -9.69
C ARG A 32 9.40 4.80 -8.22
N ILE A 33 8.62 4.16 -7.35
CA ILE A 33 8.93 4.07 -5.92
C ILE A 33 10.24 3.29 -5.71
N TRP A 34 10.41 2.18 -6.44
CA TRP A 34 11.67 1.44 -6.46
C TRP A 34 12.83 2.31 -6.95
N ALA A 35 12.66 3.03 -8.06
CA ALA A 35 13.71 3.90 -8.59
C ALA A 35 14.10 5.03 -7.62
N LEU A 36 13.10 5.65 -6.96
CA LEU A 36 13.33 6.63 -5.90
C LEU A 36 14.15 6.02 -4.76
N LYS A 37 13.80 4.79 -4.34
CA LYS A 37 14.53 4.09 -3.29
C LYS A 37 15.98 3.81 -3.67
N GLN A 38 16.23 3.39 -4.91
CA GLN A 38 17.60 3.19 -5.41
C GLN A 38 18.42 4.49 -5.41
N ILE A 39 17.80 5.62 -5.78
CA ILE A 39 18.46 6.93 -5.71
C ILE A 39 18.82 7.27 -4.26
N GLU A 40 17.90 7.10 -3.31
CA GLU A 40 18.16 7.35 -1.89
C GLU A 40 19.31 6.49 -1.35
N GLU A 41 19.38 5.22 -1.75
CA GLU A 41 20.44 4.30 -1.35
C GLU A 41 21.81 4.73 -1.91
N LEU A 42 21.86 5.16 -3.17
CA LEU A 42 23.08 5.70 -3.77
C LEU A 42 23.55 6.98 -3.07
N GLN A 43 22.63 7.90 -2.78
CA GLN A 43 22.94 9.12 -2.04
C GLN A 43 23.42 8.82 -0.61
N ALA A 44 22.85 7.81 0.05
CA ALA A 44 23.30 7.38 1.37
C ALA A 44 24.70 6.75 1.31
N ALA A 45 24.96 5.91 0.30
CA ALA A 45 26.27 5.28 0.11
C ALA A 45 27.37 6.31 -0.18
N GLU A 46 27.07 7.33 -1.00
CA GLU A 46 27.97 8.46 -1.25
C GLU A 46 28.30 9.23 0.04
N LYS A 47 27.27 9.59 0.83
CA LYS A 47 27.45 10.31 2.11
C LYS A 47 28.30 9.53 3.11
N LEU A 48 28.26 8.21 3.06
CA LEU A 48 29.04 7.31 3.90
C LEU A 48 30.45 7.04 3.35
N GLY A 49 30.77 7.54 2.15
CA GLY A 49 32.07 7.34 1.48
C GLY A 49 32.25 5.95 0.89
N PHE A 50 31.17 5.18 0.68
CA PHE A 50 31.23 3.86 0.05
C PHE A 50 31.28 3.93 -1.49
N VAL A 51 30.86 5.05 -2.07
CA VAL A 51 30.80 5.29 -3.52
C VAL A 51 31.35 6.69 -3.80
N ASP A 52 32.10 6.85 -4.90
CA ASP A 52 32.58 8.15 -5.33
C ASP A 52 31.44 9.05 -5.82
N THR A 53 31.52 10.35 -5.53
CA THR A 53 30.48 11.33 -5.92
C THR A 53 30.22 11.38 -7.42
N LYS A 54 31.23 11.17 -8.28
CA LYS A 54 31.01 11.19 -9.73
C LYS A 54 30.26 9.95 -10.20
N GLU A 55 30.58 8.79 -9.61
CA GLU A 55 29.92 7.53 -9.92
C GLU A 55 28.47 7.55 -9.43
N SER A 56 28.22 8.01 -8.20
CA SER A 56 26.86 8.15 -7.67
C SER A 56 26.04 9.15 -8.50
N ALA A 57 26.60 10.31 -8.86
CA ALA A 57 25.91 11.32 -9.66
C ALA A 57 25.49 10.79 -11.04
N SER A 58 26.38 10.05 -11.73
CA SER A 58 26.04 9.44 -13.02
C SER A 58 24.94 8.38 -12.89
N ALA A 59 25.04 7.50 -11.88
CA ALA A 59 24.02 6.48 -11.64
C ALA A 59 22.66 7.09 -11.27
N ILE A 60 22.66 8.13 -10.43
CA ILE A 60 21.45 8.88 -10.06
C ILE A 60 20.85 9.57 -11.29
N LEU A 61 21.66 10.19 -12.15
CA LEU A 61 21.20 10.82 -13.39
C LEU A 61 20.49 9.80 -14.30
N ASP A 62 21.09 8.65 -14.53
CA ASP A 62 20.53 7.61 -15.39
C ASP A 62 19.19 7.08 -14.86
N ILE A 63 19.11 6.78 -13.56
CA ILE A 63 17.86 6.35 -12.92
C ILE A 63 16.82 7.47 -12.99
N ALA A 64 17.21 8.70 -12.69
CA ALA A 64 16.32 9.85 -12.68
C ALA A 64 15.71 10.13 -14.06
N LEU A 65 16.51 10.05 -15.13
CA LEU A 65 16.01 10.23 -16.51
C LEU A 65 15.08 9.10 -16.94
N ASN A 66 15.45 7.84 -16.68
CA ASN A 66 14.63 6.68 -17.04
C ASN A 66 13.28 6.67 -16.29
N TYR A 67 13.28 7.11 -15.03
CA TYR A 67 12.08 7.08 -14.18
C TYR A 67 11.37 8.43 -14.02
N GLN A 68 11.84 9.47 -14.71
CA GLN A 68 11.29 10.83 -14.72
C GLN A 68 11.23 11.42 -13.29
N ILE A 69 12.31 11.24 -12.54
CA ILE A 69 12.44 11.70 -11.14
C ILE A 69 13.29 12.97 -11.13
N VAL A 70 12.87 13.96 -10.33
CA VAL A 70 13.64 15.17 -10.09
C VAL A 70 14.59 14.91 -8.93
N THR A 71 15.89 15.11 -9.17
CA THR A 71 16.97 14.94 -8.19
C THR A 71 17.90 16.13 -8.25
N ASP A 72 18.97 16.15 -7.46
CA ASP A 72 20.01 17.19 -7.54
C ASP A 72 20.73 17.22 -8.91
N GLN A 73 20.63 16.13 -9.69
CA GLN A 73 21.25 16.00 -11.02
C GLN A 73 20.28 16.28 -12.17
N THR A 74 18.97 16.43 -11.90
CA THR A 74 17.95 16.64 -12.92
C THR A 74 17.06 17.83 -12.56
N SER A 75 16.32 18.36 -13.53
CA SER A 75 15.39 19.47 -13.29
C SER A 75 14.14 19.28 -14.13
N MET A 76 13.00 19.73 -13.60
CA MET A 76 11.73 19.68 -14.33
C MET A 76 11.55 20.95 -15.14
N ILE A 77 11.33 20.80 -16.44
CA ILE A 77 11.01 21.91 -17.34
C ILE A 77 9.50 21.96 -17.52
N VAL A 78 8.93 23.17 -17.36
CA VAL A 78 7.50 23.43 -17.55
C VAL A 78 7.35 24.41 -18.70
N LEU A 79 6.76 23.95 -19.80
CA LEU A 79 6.49 24.73 -21.01
C LEU A 79 5.03 24.58 -21.42
N ASP A 80 4.56 25.45 -22.31
CA ASP A 80 3.30 25.25 -23.00
C ASP A 80 3.43 24.17 -24.10
N ASP A 81 2.29 23.67 -24.57
CA ASP A 81 2.23 22.59 -25.55
C ASP A 81 2.88 22.96 -26.90
N GLN A 82 2.80 24.23 -27.29
CA GLN A 82 3.39 24.72 -28.55
C GLN A 82 4.92 24.77 -28.45
N ALA A 83 5.44 25.15 -27.29
CA ALA A 83 6.86 25.19 -27.00
C ALA A 83 7.46 23.78 -26.94
N PHE A 84 6.79 22.81 -26.29
CA PHE A 84 7.22 21.40 -26.34
C PHE A 84 7.36 20.89 -27.78
N ASN A 85 6.35 21.16 -28.63
CA ASN A 85 6.37 20.77 -30.04
C ASN A 85 7.47 21.49 -30.83
N ARG A 86 7.66 22.80 -30.59
CA ARG A 86 8.70 23.60 -31.25
C ARG A 86 10.10 23.08 -30.96
N TYR A 87 10.36 22.69 -29.72
CA TYR A 87 11.67 22.16 -29.31
C TYR A 87 11.83 20.65 -29.52
N GLY A 88 10.78 19.97 -30.00
CA GLY A 88 10.81 18.51 -30.20
C GLY A 88 10.99 17.73 -28.91
N ILE A 89 10.52 18.26 -27.78
CA ILE A 89 10.69 17.63 -26.46
C ILE A 89 9.50 16.70 -26.20
N GLU A 90 9.77 15.42 -26.08
CA GLU A 90 8.77 14.40 -25.77
C GLU A 90 8.30 14.49 -24.31
N ARG A 91 6.99 14.32 -24.08
CA ARG A 91 6.36 14.46 -22.76
C ARG A 91 6.25 13.12 -22.03
N HIS A 92 7.35 12.40 -21.91
CA HIS A 92 7.37 11.07 -21.28
C HIS A 92 6.78 11.04 -19.87
N ASN A 93 7.09 12.05 -19.04
CA ASN A 93 6.50 12.17 -17.71
C ASN A 93 4.96 12.23 -17.76
N ALA A 94 4.40 13.05 -18.68
CA ALA A 94 2.95 13.20 -18.81
C ALA A 94 2.27 11.89 -19.22
N ALA A 95 2.84 11.17 -20.19
CA ALA A 95 2.35 9.87 -20.62
C ALA A 95 2.36 8.86 -19.45
N ARG A 96 3.46 8.79 -18.70
CA ARG A 96 3.60 7.85 -17.58
C ARG A 96 2.65 8.18 -16.43
N THR A 97 2.51 9.46 -16.05
CA THR A 97 1.56 9.87 -15.01
C THR A 97 0.10 9.59 -15.43
N ALA A 98 -0.21 9.62 -16.73
CA ALA A 98 -1.55 9.26 -17.21
C ALA A 98 -1.83 7.76 -16.99
N THR A 99 -0.89 6.88 -17.34
CA THR A 99 -0.99 5.43 -17.11
C THR A 99 -1.17 5.11 -15.63
N GLU A 100 -0.42 5.76 -14.74
CA GLU A 100 -0.52 5.53 -13.30
C GLU A 100 -1.86 6.01 -12.73
N ARG A 101 -2.31 7.20 -13.14
CA ARG A 101 -3.63 7.72 -12.73
C ARG A 101 -4.76 6.83 -13.21
N GLN A 102 -4.65 6.28 -14.42
CA GLN A 102 -5.62 5.32 -14.94
C GLN A 102 -5.63 4.04 -14.12
N ALA A 103 -4.46 3.46 -13.82
CA ALA A 103 -4.38 2.26 -12.98
C ALA A 103 -4.97 2.53 -11.59
N GLN A 104 -4.67 3.70 -11.00
CA GLN A 104 -5.21 4.10 -9.69
C GLN A 104 -6.73 4.29 -9.70
N SER A 105 -7.30 4.88 -10.76
CA SER A 105 -8.75 5.04 -10.87
C SER A 105 -9.48 3.70 -10.97
N ILE A 106 -8.90 2.73 -11.70
CA ILE A 106 -9.41 1.35 -11.77
C ILE A 106 -9.36 0.70 -10.38
N ARG A 107 -8.22 0.79 -9.68
CA ARG A 107 -8.06 0.24 -8.32
C ARG A 107 -9.06 0.82 -7.32
N ASN A 108 -9.35 2.12 -7.38
CA ASN A 108 -10.31 2.76 -6.49
C ASN A 108 -11.76 2.26 -6.66
N THR A 109 -12.08 1.65 -7.80
CA THR A 109 -13.42 1.09 -8.07
C THR A 109 -13.49 -0.44 -7.94
N THR A 110 -12.34 -1.09 -7.76
CA THR A 110 -12.23 -2.55 -7.68
C THR A 110 -12.12 -3.00 -6.22
N ALA A 111 -12.77 -4.12 -5.87
CA ALA A 111 -12.59 -4.71 -4.53
C ALA A 111 -11.11 -5.09 -4.30
N PRO A 112 -10.55 -4.81 -3.10
CA PRO A 112 -9.17 -5.16 -2.79
C PRO A 112 -8.91 -6.66 -3.02
N ARG A 113 -7.87 -6.98 -3.80
CA ARG A 113 -7.42 -8.35 -4.01
C ARG A 113 -6.52 -8.76 -2.85
N SER A 114 -6.69 -9.99 -2.36
CA SER A 114 -5.78 -10.57 -1.37
C SER A 114 -4.57 -11.18 -2.09
N HIS A 115 -3.37 -10.77 -1.69
CA HIS A 115 -2.10 -11.29 -2.22
C HIS A 115 -1.46 -12.31 -1.24
N VAL A 116 -2.25 -12.89 -0.33
CA VAL A 116 -1.80 -13.90 0.62
C VAL A 116 -1.55 -15.22 -0.13
N VAL A 117 -0.30 -15.66 -0.16
CA VAL A 117 0.14 -16.85 -0.91
C VAL A 117 0.40 -18.08 -0.03
N ASP A 118 0.46 -17.91 1.29
CA ASP A 118 0.81 -18.95 2.26
C ASP A 118 -0.42 -19.54 2.99
N ALA A 119 -1.61 -19.45 2.39
CA ALA A 119 -2.85 -19.92 3.02
C ALA A 119 -2.83 -21.39 3.47
N ASN A 120 -2.11 -22.26 2.75
CA ASN A 120 -1.96 -23.68 3.09
C ASN A 120 -0.91 -23.95 4.18
N GLN A 121 0.06 -23.04 4.36
CA GLN A 121 1.13 -23.16 5.36
C GLN A 121 1.49 -21.77 5.88
N PRO A 122 0.60 -21.15 6.70
CA PRO A 122 0.79 -19.77 7.13
C PRO A 122 2.00 -19.65 8.05
N ALA A 123 2.81 -18.62 7.86
CA ALA A 123 3.92 -18.34 8.77
C ALA A 123 3.43 -18.02 10.20
N PHE A 124 2.23 -17.46 10.34
CA PHE A 124 1.63 -17.18 11.64
C PHE A 124 0.21 -17.78 11.69
N PRO A 125 -0.05 -18.81 12.52
CA PRO A 125 -1.35 -19.47 12.57
C PRO A 125 -2.44 -18.60 13.22
N ASN A 126 -2.03 -17.60 14.00
CA ASN A 126 -2.94 -16.70 14.69
C ASN A 126 -3.11 -15.40 13.89
N SER A 127 -4.34 -14.86 13.89
CA SER A 127 -4.58 -13.52 13.34
C SER A 127 -3.71 -12.48 14.03
N ALA A 128 -3.12 -11.57 13.26
CA ALA A 128 -2.42 -10.42 13.81
C ALA A 128 -3.35 -9.63 14.75
N PRO A 129 -2.86 -9.12 15.90
CA PRO A 129 -3.62 -8.23 16.76
C PRO A 129 -4.08 -7.03 15.94
N ARG A 130 -5.40 -6.81 15.90
CA ARG A 130 -5.99 -5.70 15.15
C ARG A 130 -6.30 -4.60 16.15
N LEU A 131 -5.90 -3.36 15.85
CA LEU A 131 -6.45 -2.20 16.55
C LEU A 131 -7.97 -2.26 16.40
N PRO A 132 -8.77 -1.98 17.45
CA PRO A 132 -10.21 -1.90 17.32
C PRO A 132 -10.51 -0.83 16.27
N SER A 133 -10.92 -1.24 15.07
CA SER A 133 -11.31 -0.28 14.04
C SER A 133 -12.50 0.50 14.59
N SER A 134 -12.45 1.81 14.51
CA SER A 134 -13.53 2.73 14.92
C SER A 134 -14.82 2.60 14.08
N GLY A 135 -14.98 1.51 13.32
CA GLY A 135 -16.03 1.33 12.31
C GLY A 135 -17.00 0.17 12.56
N GLY A 136 -17.02 -0.47 13.74
CA GLY A 136 -17.97 -1.57 13.96
C GLY A 136 -18.09 -2.03 15.40
N GLY A 137 -19.26 -1.76 16.00
CA GLY A 137 -19.73 -2.45 17.21
C GLY A 137 -19.47 -1.69 18.51
N GLY A 138 -20.50 -1.01 19.01
CA GLY A 138 -20.45 -0.40 20.34
C GLY A 138 -21.33 0.84 20.57
N GLY A 139 -22.30 1.13 19.71
CA GLY A 139 -23.37 2.09 20.02
C GLY A 139 -24.60 1.31 20.47
N GLY A 140 -25.04 1.50 21.72
CA GLY A 140 -26.20 0.84 22.32
C GLY A 140 -27.53 1.17 21.65
N ALA A 141 -27.72 0.73 20.40
CA ALA A 141 -29.02 0.73 19.76
C ALA A 141 -29.86 -0.37 20.40
N ILE A 142 -30.79 0.04 21.25
CA ILE A 142 -31.85 -0.85 21.74
C ILE A 142 -32.73 -1.14 20.53
N ASP A 143 -32.67 -2.37 20.02
CA ASP A 143 -33.55 -2.82 18.94
C ASP A 143 -35.03 -2.63 19.38
N PRO A 144 -35.94 -2.19 18.49
CA PRO A 144 -37.35 -1.95 18.84
C PRO A 144 -38.04 -3.11 19.56
N LEU A 145 -37.66 -4.37 19.29
CA LEU A 145 -38.20 -5.54 20.00
C LEU A 145 -37.69 -5.62 21.44
N SER A 146 -36.43 -5.21 21.66
CA SER A 146 -35.82 -5.14 22.99
C SER A 146 -36.46 -4.04 23.85
N LEU A 147 -36.85 -2.93 23.23
CA LEU A 147 -37.58 -1.84 23.88
C LEU A 147 -39.01 -2.28 24.28
N LEU A 148 -39.69 -3.04 23.41
CA LEU A 148 -41.00 -3.63 23.68
C LEU A 148 -40.97 -4.65 24.83
N ALA A 149 -39.92 -5.46 24.92
CA ALA A 149 -39.74 -6.41 26.04
C ALA A 149 -39.57 -5.67 27.38
N LEU A 150 -38.82 -4.58 27.39
CA LEU A 150 -38.59 -3.74 28.58
C LEU A 150 -39.87 -3.01 29.04
N LEU A 151 -40.70 -2.56 28.11
CA LEU A 151 -41.99 -1.92 28.40
C LEU A 151 -43.13 -2.92 28.71
N GLY A 152 -43.04 -4.17 28.25
CA GLY A 152 -44.05 -5.21 28.47
C GLY A 152 -43.97 -5.90 29.85
N LEU A 153 -42.79 -5.97 30.45
CA LEU A 153 -42.54 -6.61 31.74
C LEU A 153 -43.34 -6.03 32.94
N PRO A 154 -43.59 -4.70 33.05
CA PRO A 154 -44.41 -4.16 34.15
C PRO A 154 -45.93 -4.33 33.96
N LEU A 155 -46.44 -4.58 32.74
CA LEU A 155 -47.87 -4.77 32.48
C LEU A 155 -48.36 -6.17 32.90
N ILE A 156 -47.55 -7.21 32.71
CA ILE A 156 -47.91 -8.59 33.06
C ILE A 156 -48.05 -8.77 34.59
N LYS A 157 -47.27 -8.02 35.38
CA LYS A 157 -47.40 -8.05 36.86
C LYS A 157 -48.64 -7.32 37.38
N ARG A 158 -49.25 -6.41 36.60
CA ARG A 158 -50.41 -5.62 37.02
C ARG A 158 -51.75 -6.31 36.76
N PHE A 159 -51.80 -7.26 35.83
CA PHE A 159 -53.01 -8.08 35.57
C PHE A 159 -53.13 -9.34 36.44
N ARG A 160 -52.10 -9.69 37.22
CA ARG A 160 -52.12 -10.88 38.11
C ARG A 160 -52.49 -10.55 39.56
N LYS A 161 -53.32 -9.52 39.78
CA LYS A 161 -53.99 -9.21 41.04
C LYS A 161 -55.34 -8.54 40.76
N SER A 162 -56.37 -9.33 40.46
CA SER A 162 -57.74 -9.01 40.83
C SER A 162 -58.61 -10.26 40.75
N LYS A 163 -59.08 -10.68 41.94
CA LYS A 163 -60.07 -11.73 42.29
C LYS A 163 -59.82 -13.15 41.82
#